data_AF-A0A7S1WF32-F1
#
_entry.id   AF-A0A7S1WF32-F1
#
_cell.length_a   1.000
_cell.length_b   1.000
_cell.length_c   1.000
_cell.angle_alpha   90.00
_cell.angle_beta   90.00
_cell.angle_gamma   90.00
#
_symmetry.space_group_name_H-M   'P 1'
#
loop_
_entity.id
_entity.type
_entity.pdbx_description
1 polymer ?
#
loop_
_entity_poly.entity_id
_entity_poly.type
_entity_poly.pdbx_seq_one_letter_code
_entity_poly.pdbx_strand_id
1 'polypeptide(L)'
;VNVPIRSVLLTRLCKFNGRDTTLLQPREFLQIAGRAGRKGFDDRGEVVAVAPDWQVANREMAEQMKRGQDAPKWRRPPRRNYKHWTRATFERLRTRPPAPLRSHFNLGMSQVLSVLTGASARGEDGMDELRRLVESSQCSWRQQRLLRRQVEAFA
;
A
#
# COMPACT_ATOMS: atom_id res chain seq x y z
N VAL A 1 -10.50 6.45 13.01
CA VAL A 1 -11.70 7.27 12.71
C VAL A 1 -12.43 6.71 11.49
N ASN A 2 -13.76 6.59 11.55
CA ASN A 2 -14.58 6.12 10.45
C ASN A 2 -15.45 7.26 9.90
N VAL A 3 -14.89 8.05 8.97
CA VAL A 3 -15.63 9.15 8.32
C VAL A 3 -15.89 8.76 6.86
N PRO A 4 -17.10 8.29 6.51
CA PRO A 4 -17.50 8.10 5.11
C PRO A 4 -17.83 9.45 4.46
N ILE A 5 -17.60 9.54 3.15
CA ILE A 5 -17.82 10.74 2.33
C ILE A 5 -18.70 10.33 1.14
N ARG A 6 -19.50 11.25 0.59
CA ARG A 6 -20.34 10.96 -0.57
C ARG A 6 -19.54 10.48 -1.79
N SER A 7 -18.46 11.21 -2.12
CA SER A 7 -17.63 10.93 -3.30
C SER A 7 -16.15 11.12 -2.99
N VAL A 8 -15.29 10.41 -3.73
CA VAL A 8 -13.83 10.48 -3.62
C VAL A 8 -13.23 10.89 -4.96
N LEU A 9 -12.38 11.92 -4.94
CA LEU A 9 -11.60 12.37 -6.10
C LEU A 9 -10.12 12.05 -5.90
N LEU A 10 -9.57 11.20 -6.76
CA LEU A 10 -8.16 10.88 -6.84
C LEU A 10 -7.49 11.77 -7.90
N THR A 11 -6.79 12.81 -7.45
CA THR A 11 -6.07 13.73 -8.35
C THR A 11 -4.86 13.06 -9.02
N ARG A 12 -4.27 12.05 -8.37
CA ARG A 12 -3.14 11.26 -8.89
C ARG A 12 -3.25 9.81 -8.45
N LEU A 13 -2.75 8.89 -9.27
CA LEU A 13 -2.63 7.46 -8.93
C LEU A 13 -1.20 7.06 -8.53
N CYS A 14 -0.39 8.04 -8.13
CA CYS A 14 0.95 7.83 -7.59
C CYS A 14 1.17 8.66 -6.33
N LYS A 15 2.08 8.19 -5.48
CA LYS A 15 2.49 8.87 -4.24
C LYS A 15 3.99 8.78 -4.03
N PHE A 16 4.53 9.68 -3.22
CA PHE A 16 5.90 9.58 -2.71
C PHE A 16 5.89 8.78 -1.40
N ASN A 17 6.75 7.77 -1.27
CA ASN A 17 6.80 6.89 -0.09
C ASN A 17 7.93 7.26 0.89
N GLY A 18 8.56 8.42 0.72
CA GLY A 18 9.75 8.84 1.49
C GLY A 18 11.07 8.58 0.76
N ARG A 19 11.09 7.74 -0.28
CA ARG A 19 12.28 7.44 -1.09
C ARG A 19 12.06 7.72 -2.57
N ASP A 20 10.98 7.20 -3.13
CA ASP A 20 10.66 7.33 -4.54
C ASP A 20 9.16 7.54 -4.78
N THR A 21 8.82 7.91 -6.02
CA THR A 21 7.42 8.02 -6.43
C THR A 21 6.96 6.72 -7.05
N THR A 22 5.97 6.11 -6.41
CA THR A 22 5.41 4.82 -6.80
C THR A 22 3.92 4.97 -7.11
N LEU A 23 3.37 4.06 -7.91
CA LEU A 23 1.92 3.98 -8.08
C LEU A 23 1.27 3.55 -6.76
N LEU A 24 0.03 3.98 -6.54
CA LEU A 24 -0.77 3.49 -5.42
C LEU A 24 -0.83 1.96 -5.45
N GLN A 25 -0.73 1.33 -4.30
CA GLN A 25 -0.97 -0.10 -4.16
C GLN A 25 -2.49 -0.37 -4.14
N PRO A 26 -2.95 -1.57 -4.55
CA PRO A 26 -4.37 -1.93 -4.49
C PRO A 26 -4.99 -1.70 -3.12
N ARG A 27 -4.29 -2.05 -2.03
CA ARG A 27 -4.74 -1.81 -0.65
C ARG A 27 -5.02 -0.33 -0.39
N GLU A 28 -4.13 0.55 -0.84
CA GLU A 28 -4.23 1.99 -0.61
C GLU A 28 -5.37 2.59 -1.41
N PHE A 29 -5.49 2.17 -2.67
CA PHE A 29 -6.60 2.55 -3.53
C PHE A 29 -7.93 2.14 -2.92
N LEU A 30 -8.09 0.87 -2.52
CA LEU A 30 -9.33 0.35 -1.93
C LEU A 30 -9.65 1.00 -0.58
N GLN A 31 -8.64 1.31 0.23
CA GLN A 31 -8.84 1.99 1.51
C GLN A 31 -9.34 3.43 1.34
N ILE A 32 -8.88 4.14 0.30
CA ILE A 32 -9.35 5.50 -0.02
C ILE A 32 -10.72 5.43 -0.72
N ALA A 33 -10.85 4.60 -1.76
CA ALA A 33 -12.08 4.43 -2.53
C ALA A 33 -13.24 3.93 -1.66
N GLY A 34 -12.98 3.04 -0.70
CA GLY A 34 -13.98 2.53 0.25
C GLY A 34 -14.51 3.56 1.25
N ARG A 35 -14.00 4.80 1.24
CA ARG A 35 -14.61 5.91 1.97
C ARG A 35 -15.79 6.53 1.23
N ALA A 36 -15.94 6.27 -0.07
CA ALA A 36 -17.05 6.77 -0.87
C ALA A 36 -18.35 6.02 -0.56
N GLY A 37 -19.45 6.76 -0.43
CA GLY A 37 -20.77 6.26 -0.09
C GLY A 37 -21.03 6.22 1.42
N ARG A 38 -22.04 6.99 1.86
CA ARG A 38 -22.49 6.99 3.25
C ARG A 38 -23.67 6.04 3.41
N LYS A 39 -23.48 5.00 4.21
CA LYS A 39 -24.52 4.01 4.52
C LYS A 39 -25.79 4.70 5.03
N GLY A 40 -26.92 4.46 4.38
CA GLY A 40 -28.22 5.02 4.74
C GLY A 40 -28.52 6.40 4.16
N PHE A 41 -27.60 7.02 3.40
CA PHE A 41 -27.80 8.33 2.76
C PHE A 41 -27.56 8.32 1.26
N ASP A 42 -26.57 7.56 0.79
CA ASP A 42 -26.21 7.51 -0.64
C ASP A 42 -26.50 6.10 -1.19
N ASP A 43 -27.21 6.01 -2.33
CA ASP A 43 -27.49 4.73 -3.02
C ASP A 43 -26.22 4.06 -3.57
N ARG A 44 -25.22 4.89 -3.90
CA ARG A 44 -23.91 4.47 -4.40
C ARG A 44 -22.82 5.46 -3.99
N GLY A 45 -21.60 4.97 -3.81
CA GLY A 45 -20.41 5.80 -3.65
C GLY A 45 -19.74 6.07 -5.00
N GLU A 46 -19.36 7.32 -5.25
CA GLU A 46 -18.67 7.70 -6.49
C GLU A 46 -17.17 7.90 -6.26
N VAL A 47 -16.36 7.28 -7.13
CA VAL A 47 -14.89 7.39 -7.09
C VAL A 47 -14.41 7.80 -8.47
N VAL A 48 -13.76 8.96 -8.54
CA VAL A 48 -13.25 9.54 -9.80
C VAL A 48 -11.73 9.65 -9.73
N ALA A 49 -11.04 9.21 -10.78
CA ALA A 49 -9.59 9.39 -10.91
C ALA A 49 -9.28 10.30 -12.10
N VAL A 50 -8.48 11.35 -11.85
CA VAL A 50 -8.13 12.36 -12.85
C VAL A 50 -6.97 11.85 -13.72
N ALA A 51 -7.08 12.07 -15.03
CA ALA A 51 -6.00 11.81 -15.97
C ALA A 51 -4.87 12.84 -15.78
N PRO A 52 -3.59 12.50 -16.03
CA PRO A 52 -2.50 13.47 -15.97
C PRO A 52 -2.74 14.67 -16.90
N ASP A 53 -2.53 15.89 -16.42
CA ASP A 53 -2.78 17.14 -17.16
C ASP A 53 -2.11 17.17 -18.54
N TRP A 54 -0.87 16.68 -18.63
CA TRP A 54 -0.12 16.64 -19.89
C TRP A 54 -0.73 15.67 -20.91
N GLN A 55 -1.38 14.58 -20.46
CA GLN A 55 -2.08 13.66 -21.37
C GLN A 55 -3.35 14.28 -21.91
N VAL A 56 -4.12 14.97 -21.05
CA VAL A 56 -5.35 15.66 -21.46
C VAL A 56 -5.01 16.72 -22.50
N ALA A 57 -4.04 17.59 -22.20
CA ALA A 57 -3.60 18.63 -23.12
C ALA A 57 -3.09 18.05 -24.46
N ASN A 58 -2.30 16.97 -24.42
CA ASN A 58 -1.80 16.32 -25.64
C ASN A 58 -2.95 15.69 -26.45
N ARG A 59 -3.98 15.16 -25.81
CA ARG A 59 -5.15 14.62 -26.50
C ARG A 59 -5.94 15.72 -27.20
N GLU A 60 -6.20 16.83 -26.52
CA GLU A 60 -6.88 18.00 -27.11
C GLU A 60 -6.11 18.55 -28.32
N MET A 61 -4.79 18.68 -28.19
CA MET A 61 -3.90 19.07 -29.27
C MET A 61 -3.96 18.10 -30.47
N ALA A 62 -4.02 16.79 -30.21
CA ALA A 62 -4.17 15.79 -31.27
C ALA A 62 -5.53 15.89 -31.99
N GLU A 63 -6.60 16.24 -31.26
CA GLU A 63 -7.92 16.48 -31.84
C GLU A 63 -7.97 17.77 -32.68
N GLN A 64 -7.27 18.82 -32.25
CA GLN A 64 -7.09 20.07 -33.02
C GLN A 64 -6.32 19.84 -34.33
N MET A 65 -5.25 19.05 -34.30
CA MET A 65 -4.51 18.64 -35.50
C MET A 65 -5.38 17.89 -36.50
N LYS A 66 -6.24 16.98 -36.02
CA LYS A 66 -7.21 16.29 -36.88
C LYS A 66 -8.22 17.23 -37.53
N ARG A 67 -8.47 18.40 -36.92
CA ARG A 67 -9.32 19.47 -37.46
C ARG A 67 -8.56 20.41 -38.41
N GLY A 68 -7.31 20.12 -38.76
CA GLY A 68 -6.52 20.89 -39.71
C GLY A 68 -5.84 22.13 -39.14
N GLN A 69 -5.72 22.24 -37.82
CA GLN A 69 -4.94 23.31 -37.16
C GLN A 69 -3.44 22.99 -37.14
N ASP A 70 -2.59 24.00 -36.97
CA ASP A 70 -1.13 23.89 -36.98
C ASP A 70 -0.54 22.94 -35.92
N ALA A 71 0.70 22.50 -36.17
CA ALA A 71 1.45 21.58 -35.32
C ALA A 71 1.57 22.06 -33.87
N PRO A 72 0.93 21.37 -32.90
CA PRO A 72 0.82 21.86 -31.54
C PRO A 72 2.06 21.52 -30.71
N LYS A 73 2.34 22.35 -29.70
CA LYS A 73 3.46 22.15 -28.77
C LYS A 73 3.13 21.09 -27.72
N TRP A 74 3.58 19.86 -27.95
CA TRP A 74 3.41 18.73 -27.04
C TRP A 74 3.94 19.00 -25.62
N ARG A 75 3.11 18.74 -24.61
CA ARG A 75 3.50 18.81 -23.20
C ARG A 75 4.23 17.54 -22.79
N ARG A 76 5.30 17.72 -22.02
CA ARG A 76 6.10 16.61 -21.46
C ARG A 76 5.56 16.19 -20.09
N PRO A 77 5.71 14.91 -19.71
CA PRO A 77 5.40 14.47 -18.36
C PRO A 77 6.22 15.21 -17.29
N PRO A 78 5.68 15.43 -16.08
CA PRO A 78 6.44 16.01 -14.98
C PRO A 78 7.67 15.16 -14.62
N ARG A 79 8.79 15.81 -14.33
CA ARG A 79 10.07 15.14 -13.99
C ARG A 79 10.18 14.74 -12.51
N ARG A 80 9.51 15.45 -11.61
CA ARG A 80 9.55 15.23 -10.16
C ARG A 80 8.20 14.73 -9.65
N ASN A 81 8.24 13.90 -8.61
CA ASN A 81 7.05 13.40 -7.91
C ASN A 81 5.98 12.79 -8.82
N TYR A 82 6.43 12.13 -9.90
CA TYR A 82 5.55 11.57 -10.92
C TYR A 82 5.96 10.15 -11.27
N LYS A 83 4.97 9.26 -11.28
CA LYS A 83 5.07 7.94 -11.89
C LYS A 83 3.95 7.83 -12.90
N HIS A 84 4.23 7.37 -14.11
CA HIS A 84 3.23 7.33 -15.17
C HIS A 84 2.04 6.40 -14.83
N TRP A 85 0.81 6.92 -14.93
CA TRP A 85 -0.43 6.13 -14.86
C TRP A 85 -1.32 6.35 -16.09
N THR A 86 -2.14 5.35 -16.38
CA THR A 86 -3.13 5.35 -17.47
C THR A 86 -4.47 4.81 -16.97
N ARG A 87 -5.49 4.80 -17.84
CA ARG A 87 -6.76 4.11 -17.55
C ARG A 87 -6.55 2.63 -17.20
N ALA A 88 -5.61 1.95 -17.87
CA ALA A 88 -5.29 0.56 -17.55
C ALA A 88 -4.73 0.41 -16.11
N THR A 89 -3.94 1.37 -15.64
CA THR A 89 -3.48 1.41 -14.24
C THR A 89 -4.66 1.52 -13.28
N PHE A 90 -5.64 2.39 -13.57
CA PHE A 90 -6.85 2.54 -12.75
C PHE A 90 -7.68 1.26 -12.71
N GLU A 91 -7.96 0.65 -13.87
CA GLU A 91 -8.71 -0.60 -13.92
C GLU A 91 -8.02 -1.72 -13.15
N ARG A 92 -6.69 -1.80 -13.23
CA ARG A 92 -5.90 -2.76 -12.46
C ARG A 92 -5.97 -2.52 -10.95
N LEU A 93 -6.07 -1.27 -10.50
CA LEU A 93 -6.24 -0.96 -9.07
C LEU A 93 -7.65 -1.29 -8.58
N ARG A 94 -8.65 -1.16 -9.44
CA ARG A 94 -10.05 -1.47 -9.16
C ARG A 94 -10.31 -2.98 -9.07
N THR A 95 -9.70 -3.78 -9.94
CA THR A 95 -10.01 -5.22 -10.06
C THR A 95 -9.09 -6.13 -9.26
N ARG A 96 -7.91 -5.67 -8.85
CA ARG A 96 -6.98 -6.51 -8.09
C ARG A 96 -7.51 -6.85 -6.70
N PRO A 97 -7.31 -8.09 -6.23
CA PRO A 97 -7.64 -8.45 -4.87
C PRO A 97 -6.76 -7.65 -3.88
N PRO A 98 -7.24 -7.45 -2.63
CA PRO A 98 -6.43 -6.89 -1.57
C PRO A 98 -5.12 -7.63 -1.38
N ALA A 99 -4.07 -6.91 -1.01
CA ALA A 99 -2.78 -7.55 -0.70
C ALA A 99 -2.94 -8.53 0.47
N PRO A 100 -2.32 -9.73 0.40
CA PRO A 100 -2.40 -10.69 1.48
C PRO A 100 -1.76 -10.14 2.75
N LEU A 101 -2.26 -10.59 3.90
CA LEU A 101 -1.63 -10.31 5.18
C LEU A 101 -0.23 -10.96 5.20
N ARG A 102 0.76 -10.19 5.66
CA ARG A 102 2.12 -10.65 5.85
C ARG A 102 2.49 -10.45 7.31
N SER A 103 3.22 -11.41 7.87
CA SER A 103 3.80 -11.24 9.19
C SER A 103 4.79 -10.07 9.17
N HIS A 104 4.63 -9.17 10.15
CA HIS A 104 5.59 -8.13 10.48
C HIS A 104 6.33 -8.44 11.79
N PHE A 105 6.28 -9.70 12.24
CA PHE A 105 6.94 -10.12 13.47
C PHE A 105 8.44 -9.89 13.38
N ASN A 106 8.97 -9.21 14.38
CA ASN A 106 10.39 -9.03 14.62
C ASN A 106 10.63 -9.40 16.07
N LEU A 107 11.79 -10.00 16.37
CA LEU A 107 12.17 -10.34 17.73
C LEU A 107 13.10 -9.26 18.28
N GLY A 108 12.53 -8.34 19.06
CA GLY A 108 13.29 -7.31 19.77
C GLY A 108 13.76 -7.79 21.15
N MET A 109 14.82 -7.17 21.66
CA MET A 109 15.38 -7.49 22.99
C MET A 109 14.35 -7.38 24.12
N SER A 110 13.47 -6.36 24.08
CA SER A 110 12.41 -6.18 25.07
C SER A 110 11.41 -7.33 25.09
N GLN A 111 11.10 -7.92 23.93
CA GLN A 111 10.21 -9.06 23.83
C GLN A 111 10.88 -10.32 24.39
N VAL A 112 12.17 -10.52 24.12
CA VAL A 112 12.96 -11.61 24.71
C VAL A 112 12.93 -11.50 26.24
N LEU A 113 13.27 -10.34 26.80
CA LEU A 113 13.24 -10.12 28.24
C LEU A 113 11.85 -10.34 28.85
N SER A 114 10.80 -9.89 28.16
CA SER A 114 9.42 -10.05 28.63
C SER A 114 8.99 -11.51 28.65
N VAL A 115 9.38 -12.30 27.65
CA VAL A 115 9.12 -13.75 27.59
C VAL A 115 9.89 -14.47 28.69
N LEU A 116 11.19 -14.22 28.83
CA LEU A 116 12.02 -14.86 29.86
C LEU A 116 11.56 -14.54 31.28
N THR A 117 11.26 -13.26 31.55
CA THR A 117 10.75 -12.84 32.87
C THR A 117 9.40 -13.46 33.17
N GLY A 118 8.50 -13.50 32.17
CA GLY A 118 7.17 -14.09 32.30
C GLY A 118 7.23 -15.60 32.56
N ALA A 119 8.08 -16.32 31.84
CA ALA A 119 8.29 -17.75 32.02
C ALA A 119 8.89 -18.05 33.41
N SER A 120 9.90 -17.29 33.82
CA SER A 120 10.53 -17.42 35.14
C SER A 120 9.52 -17.22 36.28
N ALA A 121 8.63 -16.23 36.17
CA ALA A 121 7.57 -16.00 37.15
C ALA A 121 6.55 -17.15 37.24
N ARG A 122 6.37 -17.93 36.16
CA ARG A 122 5.53 -19.13 36.14
C ARG A 122 6.28 -20.42 36.51
N GLY A 123 7.60 -20.35 36.68
CA GLY A 123 8.45 -21.54 36.85
C GLY A 123 8.60 -22.38 35.58
N GLU A 124 8.44 -21.78 34.40
CA GLU A 124 8.53 -22.43 33.08
C GLU A 124 9.87 -22.12 32.40
N ASP A 125 10.26 -22.93 31.41
CA ASP A 125 11.43 -22.65 30.56
C ASP A 125 11.13 -21.54 29.54
N GLY A 126 11.73 -20.37 29.77
CA GLY A 126 11.57 -19.21 28.91
C GLY A 126 12.21 -19.35 27.52
N MET A 127 13.25 -20.19 27.38
CA MET A 127 13.85 -20.44 26.07
C MET A 127 12.94 -21.31 25.21
N ASP A 128 12.26 -22.29 25.81
CA ASP A 128 11.25 -23.09 25.11
C ASP A 128 10.03 -22.26 24.72
N GLU A 129 9.58 -21.33 25.57
CA GLU A 129 8.53 -20.39 25.20
C GLU A 129 8.95 -19.47 24.04
N LEU A 130 10.18 -18.99 24.06
CA LEU A 130 10.72 -18.15 22.98
C LEU A 130 10.81 -18.92 21.65
N ARG A 131 11.22 -20.19 21.67
CA ARG A 131 11.21 -21.08 20.49
C ARG A 131 9.79 -21.25 19.95
N ARG A 132 8.81 -21.56 20.83
CA ARG A 132 7.39 -21.70 20.44
C ARG A 132 6.82 -20.42 19.82
N LEU A 133 7.20 -19.25 20.34
CA LEU A 133 6.81 -17.96 19.77
C LEU A 133 7.35 -17.78 18.35
N VAL A 134 8.62 -18.11 18.12
CA VAL A 134 9.23 -18.02 16.78
C VAL A 134 8.60 -19.02 15.81
N GLU A 135 8.30 -20.23 16.25
CA GLU A 135 7.68 -21.27 15.42
C GLU A 135 6.25 -20.97 15.03
N SER A 136 5.47 -20.38 15.96
CA SER A 136 4.10 -19.92 15.67
C SER A 136 4.07 -18.66 14.79
N SER A 137 5.21 -18.00 14.56
CA SER A 137 5.28 -16.83 13.69
C SER A 137 5.05 -17.24 12.22
N GLN A 138 4.02 -16.64 11.59
CA GLN A 138 3.69 -16.85 10.16
C GLN A 138 4.65 -16.09 9.22
N CYS A 139 5.95 -16.18 9.51
CA CYS A 139 7.01 -15.53 8.75
C CYS A 139 7.44 -16.38 7.56
N SER A 140 8.12 -15.75 6.59
CA SER A 140 8.76 -16.51 5.51
C SER A 140 9.84 -17.45 6.07
N TRP A 141 10.12 -18.56 5.38
CA TRP A 141 11.16 -19.51 5.79
C TRP A 141 12.53 -18.84 6.06
N ARG A 142 12.93 -17.87 5.22
CA ARG A 142 14.18 -17.12 5.39
C ARG A 142 14.21 -16.35 6.72
N GLN A 143 13.08 -15.74 7.07
CA GLN A 143 12.93 -14.97 8.30
C GLN A 143 12.82 -15.88 9.52
N GLN A 144 12.08 -16.98 9.44
CA GLN A 144 12.05 -17.97 10.51
C GLN A 144 13.44 -18.53 10.81
N ARG A 145 14.24 -18.82 9.78
CA ARG A 145 15.63 -19.27 9.97
C ARG A 145 16.50 -18.23 10.68
N LEU A 146 16.33 -16.95 10.36
CA LEU A 146 17.03 -15.87 11.05
C LEU A 146 16.60 -15.75 12.52
N LEU A 147 15.29 -15.79 12.78
CA LEU A 147 14.74 -15.70 14.13
C LEU A 147 15.20 -16.87 15.00
N ARG A 148 15.24 -18.10 14.47
CA ARG A 148 15.76 -19.27 15.19
C ARG A 148 17.22 -19.09 15.60
N ARG A 149 18.06 -18.62 14.66
CA ARG A 149 19.46 -18.28 14.97
C ARG A 149 19.60 -17.20 16.03
N GLN A 150 18.70 -16.21 16.03
CA GLN A 150 18.70 -15.18 17.08
C GLN A 150 18.37 -15.78 18.44
N VAL A 151 17.37 -16.66 18.52
CA VAL A 151 17.03 -17.37 19.77
C VAL A 151 18.19 -18.24 20.26
N GLU A 152 18.85 -18.97 19.37
CA GLU A 152 20.04 -19.77 19.69
C GLU A 152 21.19 -18.91 20.23
N ALA A 153 21.33 -17.66 19.77
CA ALA A 153 22.35 -16.75 20.27
C ALA A 153 22.08 -16.22 21.69
N PHE A 154 20.85 -16.39 22.21
CA PHE A 154 20.50 -16.05 23.59
C PHE A 154 20.55 -17.25 24.55
N ALA A 155 20.71 -18.47 24.01
CA ALA A 155 20.90 -19.70 24.78
C ALA A 155 22.34 -19.81 25.27
#